data_AF-A0A1G3VR31-F1
#
_entry.id   AF-A0A1G3VR31-F1
#
_cell.length_a   1.000
_cell.length_b   1.000
_cell.length_c   1.000
_cell.angle_alpha   90.00
_cell.angle_beta   90.00
_cell.angle_gamma   90.00
#
_symmetry.space_group_name_H-M   'P 1'
#
loop_
_entity.id
_entity.type
_entity.pdbx_description
1 polymer ?
#
loop_
_entity_poly.entity_id
_entity_poly.type
_entity_poly.pdbx_seq_one_letter_code
_entity_poly.pdbx_strand_id
1 'polypeptide(L)'
;MPSGTYFIDPVLANASKIHEGKEMAEATRLMIDIAGGFVADLPSDRDFDHPKVGPLLKKYLKGSDQAPVEDRVKMFRLIEKMAMESADTISDIHGGGSPAAHRLTIFRESNTQAKMKAAKRLAGIES
;
A
#
# COMPACT_ATOMS: atom_id res chain seq x y z
N MET A 1 -28.86 -14.49 -25.02
CA MET A 1 -27.57 -14.29 -25.72
C MET A 1 -26.62 -13.59 -24.77
N PRO A 2 -25.31 -13.87 -24.79
CA PRO A 2 -24.34 -13.07 -24.04
C PRO A 2 -24.41 -11.59 -24.46
N SER A 3 -24.08 -10.67 -23.55
CA SER A 3 -24.25 -9.22 -23.71
C SER A 3 -23.30 -8.55 -24.71
N GLY A 4 -22.23 -9.22 -25.15
CA GLY A 4 -21.21 -8.65 -26.04
C GLY A 4 -20.18 -7.76 -25.32
N THR A 5 -20.27 -7.60 -24.00
CA THR A 5 -19.30 -6.84 -23.20
C THR A 5 -18.03 -7.64 -22.96
N TYR A 6 -16.88 -6.95 -22.94
CA TYR A 6 -15.62 -7.54 -22.51
C TYR A 6 -15.66 -7.85 -21.01
N PHE A 7 -14.92 -8.88 -20.61
CA PHE A 7 -14.74 -9.26 -19.21
C PHE A 7 -13.26 -9.56 -18.95
N ILE A 8 -12.81 -9.27 -17.74
CA ILE A 8 -11.42 -9.47 -17.33
C ILE A 8 -11.10 -10.95 -17.10
N ASP A 9 -9.82 -11.29 -17.04
CA ASP A 9 -9.39 -12.59 -16.51
C ASP A 9 -9.51 -12.56 -14.97
N PRO A 10 -10.38 -13.40 -14.38
CA PRO A 10 -10.63 -13.36 -12.95
C PRO A 10 -9.41 -13.81 -12.12
N VAL A 11 -8.57 -14.72 -12.63
CA VAL A 11 -7.35 -15.13 -11.92
C VAL A 11 -6.37 -13.97 -11.84
N LEU A 12 -6.14 -13.28 -12.97
CA LEU A 12 -5.20 -12.15 -13.01
C LEU A 12 -5.70 -10.96 -12.18
N ALA A 13 -6.99 -10.62 -12.26
CA ALA A 13 -7.56 -9.51 -11.49
C ALA A 13 -7.47 -9.76 -9.98
N ASN A 14 -7.81 -10.96 -9.51
CA ASN A 14 -7.74 -11.31 -8.10
C ASN A 14 -6.28 -11.43 -7.60
N ALA A 15 -5.37 -11.90 -8.45
CA ALA A 15 -3.94 -11.93 -8.12
C ALA A 15 -3.38 -10.50 -7.94
N SER A 16 -3.75 -9.58 -8.83
CA SER A 16 -3.39 -8.16 -8.73
C SER A 16 -3.89 -7.55 -7.42
N LYS A 17 -5.15 -7.80 -7.03
CA LYS A 17 -5.72 -7.22 -5.80
C LYS A 17 -5.03 -7.71 -4.53
N ILE A 18 -4.68 -9.00 -4.45
CA ILE A 18 -3.91 -9.52 -3.31
C ILE A 18 -2.52 -8.87 -3.24
N HIS A 19 -1.90 -8.62 -4.40
CA HIS A 19 -0.58 -8.02 -4.46
C HIS A 19 -0.60 -6.56 -4.02
N GLU A 20 -1.57 -5.77 -4.50
CA GLU A 20 -1.78 -4.37 -4.12
C GLU A 20 -1.74 -4.15 -2.60
N GLY A 21 -2.57 -4.86 -1.84
CA GLY A 21 -2.64 -4.67 -0.38
C GLY A 21 -1.34 -5.03 0.34
N LYS A 22 -0.53 -5.96 -0.20
CA LYS A 22 0.78 -6.31 0.38
C LYS A 22 1.85 -5.27 0.02
N GLU A 23 1.93 -4.90 -1.25
CA GLU A 23 2.99 -4.02 -1.73
C GLU A 23 2.79 -2.59 -1.24
N MET A 24 1.53 -2.12 -1.07
CA MET A 24 1.28 -0.81 -0.49
C MET A 24 1.73 -0.72 0.96
N ALA A 25 1.51 -1.78 1.76
CA ALA A 25 2.00 -1.83 3.14
C ALA A 25 3.53 -1.74 3.23
N GLU A 26 4.26 -2.42 2.32
CA GLU A 26 5.72 -2.36 2.29
C GLU A 26 6.24 -1.02 1.75
N ALA A 27 5.59 -0.46 0.72
CA ALA A 27 5.90 0.87 0.22
C ALA A 27 5.73 1.94 1.31
N THR A 28 4.66 1.87 2.09
CA THR A 28 4.43 2.73 3.25
C THR A 28 5.51 2.55 4.30
N ARG A 29 5.89 1.31 4.63
CA ARG A 29 6.98 1.03 5.58
C ARG A 29 8.30 1.67 5.14
N LEU A 30 8.67 1.52 3.86
CA LEU A 30 9.88 2.12 3.29
C LEU A 30 9.81 3.66 3.28
N MET A 31 8.65 4.24 2.97
CA MET A 31 8.45 5.68 3.00
C MET A 31 8.68 6.25 4.42
N ILE A 32 8.16 5.58 5.45
CA ILE A 32 8.37 5.98 6.86
C ILE A 32 9.85 5.89 7.24
N ASP A 33 10.51 4.78 6.88
CA ASP A 33 11.93 4.54 7.15
C ASP A 33 12.82 5.65 6.56
N ILE A 34 12.56 6.02 5.31
CA ILE A 34 13.29 7.09 4.61
C ILE A 34 13.00 8.47 5.23
N ALA A 35 11.75 8.73 5.62
CA ALA A 35 11.34 10.03 6.13
C ALA A 35 11.86 10.31 7.56
N GLY A 36 11.85 9.27 8.42
CA GLY A 36 12.24 9.37 9.83
C GLY A 36 11.11 9.80 10.77
N GLY A 37 11.44 9.93 12.06
CA GLY A 37 10.46 9.99 13.16
C GLY A 37 9.50 11.18 13.17
N PHE A 38 9.83 12.29 12.49
CA PHE A 38 8.89 13.42 12.39
C PHE A 38 7.62 13.11 11.60
N VAL A 39 7.52 11.95 10.96
CA VAL A 39 6.22 11.46 10.45
C VAL A 39 5.19 11.33 11.58
N ALA A 40 5.59 10.98 12.80
CA ALA A 40 4.68 10.82 13.95
C ALA A 40 4.85 11.91 15.02
N ASP A 41 6.03 12.54 15.11
CA ASP A 41 6.38 13.45 16.21
C ASP A 41 6.49 14.93 15.79
N LEU A 42 5.88 15.32 14.67
CA LEU A 42 5.92 16.72 14.21
C LEU A 42 5.03 17.63 15.10
N PRO A 43 5.57 18.76 15.61
CA PRO A 43 4.77 19.77 16.32
C PRO A 43 3.59 20.27 15.49
N SER A 44 2.52 20.71 16.18
CA SER A 44 1.28 21.14 15.51
C SER A 44 1.47 22.46 14.77
N ASP A 45 0.61 22.73 13.78
CA ASP A 45 0.62 24.03 13.07
C ASP A 45 0.45 25.21 14.04
N ARG A 46 -0.27 25.00 15.15
CA ARG A 46 -0.41 26.00 16.23
C ARG A 46 0.92 26.34 16.91
N ASP A 47 1.80 25.35 17.06
CA ASP A 47 3.14 25.57 17.62
C ASP A 47 4.04 26.32 16.64
N PHE A 48 3.89 26.07 15.34
CA PHE A 48 4.56 26.82 14.27
C PHE A 48 4.11 28.28 14.18
N ASP A 49 2.83 28.55 14.45
CA ASP A 49 2.26 29.91 14.49
C ASP A 49 2.55 30.65 15.81
N HIS A 50 2.98 29.93 16.85
CA HIS A 50 3.22 30.53 18.16
C HIS A 50 4.43 31.48 18.13
N PRO A 51 4.30 32.76 18.56
CA PRO A 51 5.31 33.80 18.34
C PRO A 51 6.66 33.53 19.01
N LYS A 52 6.69 32.72 20.07
CA LYS A 52 7.95 32.34 20.77
C LYS A 52 8.49 30.97 20.35
N VAL A 53 7.64 30.06 19.87
CA VAL A 53 8.01 28.65 19.62
C VAL A 53 8.25 28.43 18.14
N GLY A 54 7.41 29.00 17.27
CA GLY A 54 7.54 28.95 15.82
C GLY A 54 8.94 29.30 15.30
N PRO A 55 9.56 30.42 15.73
CA PRO A 55 10.93 30.75 15.33
C PRO A 55 11.97 29.69 15.74
N LEU A 56 11.78 29.04 16.90
CA LEU A 56 12.65 27.95 17.36
C LEU A 56 12.44 26.68 16.52
N LEU A 57 11.19 26.34 16.21
CA LEU A 57 10.87 25.22 15.33
C LEU A 57 11.48 25.41 13.95
N LYS A 58 11.32 26.59 13.33
CA LYS A 58 11.94 26.90 12.04
C LYS A 58 13.47 26.79 12.08
N LYS A 59 14.10 27.20 13.18
CA LYS A 59 15.55 27.06 13.36
C LYS A 59 15.99 25.59 13.47
N TYR A 60 15.34 24.80 14.34
CA TYR A 60 15.81 23.46 14.68
C TYR A 60 15.28 22.35 13.76
N LEU A 61 14.18 22.59 13.04
CA LEU A 61 13.67 21.68 12.01
C LEU A 61 14.28 21.95 10.62
N LYS A 62 15.29 22.82 10.54
CA LYS A 62 16.05 23.00 9.29
C LYS A 62 16.71 21.68 8.88
N GLY A 63 16.54 21.33 7.61
CA GLY A 63 17.16 20.16 6.99
C GLY A 63 18.27 20.59 6.04
N SER A 64 18.22 20.09 4.80
CA SER A 64 19.08 20.56 3.71
C SER A 64 18.90 22.06 3.44
N ASP A 65 19.99 22.75 3.10
CA ASP A 65 19.97 24.16 2.66
C ASP A 65 19.21 24.38 1.35
N GLN A 66 18.92 23.31 0.61
CA GLN A 66 18.19 23.36 -0.66
C GLN A 66 16.66 23.42 -0.49
N ALA A 67 16.13 23.18 0.72
CA ALA A 67 14.69 23.08 0.96
C ALA A 67 14.23 24.02 2.09
N PRO A 68 13.18 24.84 1.87
CA PRO A 68 12.54 25.59 2.94
C PRO A 68 11.97 24.67 4.03
N VAL A 69 11.98 25.13 5.28
CA VAL A 69 11.48 24.34 6.42
C VAL A 69 9.99 24.08 6.29
N GLU A 70 9.24 25.06 5.78
CA GLU A 70 7.81 24.98 5.53
C GLU A 70 7.46 23.83 4.58
N ASP A 71 8.28 23.60 3.54
CA ASP A 71 8.03 22.51 2.59
C ASP A 71 8.41 21.14 3.18
N ARG A 72 9.47 21.09 3.98
CA ARG A 72 9.80 19.89 4.76
C ARG A 72 8.67 19.48 5.71
N VAL A 73 8.06 20.45 6.40
CA VAL A 73 6.91 20.23 7.29
C VAL A 73 5.71 19.69 6.54
N LYS A 74 5.36 20.28 5.38
CA LYS A 74 4.28 19.77 4.52
C LYS A 74 4.53 18.33 4.05
N MET A 75 5.77 18.00 3.70
CA MET A 75 6.11 16.64 3.29
C MET A 75 5.95 15.63 4.43
N PHE A 76 6.34 15.98 5.67
CA PHE A 76 6.07 15.12 6.82
C PHE A 76 4.58 14.89 7.04
N ARG A 77 3.76 15.94 6.93
CA ARG A 77 2.28 15.83 7.06
C ARG A 77 1.64 14.99 5.95
N LEU A 78 2.15 15.08 4.72
CA LEU A 78 1.68 14.22 3.63
C LEU A 78 2.01 12.75 3.90
N ILE A 79 3.23 12.47 4.34
CA ILE A 79 3.68 11.11 4.65
C ILE A 79 2.90 10.55 5.85
N GLU A 80 2.71 11.34 6.91
CA GLU A 80 1.86 11.00 8.06
C GLU A 80 0.45 10.61 7.60
N LYS A 81 -0.16 11.44 6.74
CA LYS A 81 -1.48 11.19 6.18
C LYS A 81 -1.52 9.84 5.45
N MET A 82 -0.61 9.61 4.51
CA MET A 82 -0.57 8.36 3.73
C MET A 82 -0.25 7.13 4.59
N ALA A 83 0.58 7.28 5.62
CA ALA A 83 1.06 6.18 6.44
C ALA A 83 0.09 5.80 7.57
N MET A 84 -0.60 6.78 8.15
CA MET A 84 -1.40 6.61 9.37
C MET A 84 -2.90 6.77 9.13
N GLU A 85 -3.33 7.24 7.96
CA GLU A 85 -4.75 7.17 7.59
C GLU A 85 -5.19 5.72 7.38
N SER A 86 -6.21 5.32 8.13
CA SER A 86 -6.72 3.96 8.11
C SER A 86 -7.60 3.66 6.89
N ALA A 87 -8.25 4.66 6.30
CA ALA A 87 -9.22 4.44 5.22
C ALA A 87 -8.58 3.81 3.97
N ASP A 88 -7.47 4.37 3.50
CA ASP A 88 -6.77 3.88 2.29
C ASP A 88 -6.19 2.48 2.53
N THR A 89 -5.49 2.28 3.66
CA THR A 89 -4.90 0.97 4.01
C THR A 89 -5.98 -0.12 4.15
N ILE A 90 -7.12 0.20 4.78
CA ILE A 90 -8.24 -0.75 4.93
C ILE A 90 -8.84 -1.06 3.55
N SER A 91 -9.03 -0.05 2.70
CA SER A 91 -9.55 -0.21 1.35
C SER A 91 -8.61 -1.05 0.46
N ASP A 92 -7.30 -0.89 0.60
CA ASP A 92 -6.34 -1.67 -0.17
C ASP A 92 -6.34 -3.15 0.22
N ILE A 93 -6.65 -3.46 1.49
CA ILE A 93 -6.75 -4.84 1.97
C ILE A 93 -8.13 -5.46 1.69
N HIS A 94 -9.21 -4.68 1.80
CA HIS A 94 -10.59 -5.20 1.79
C HIS A 94 -11.45 -4.77 0.60
N GLY A 95 -10.98 -3.82 -0.22
CA GLY A 95 -11.70 -3.32 -1.39
C GLY A 95 -11.99 -4.43 -2.38
N GLY A 96 -13.25 -4.62 -2.74
CA GLY A 96 -13.68 -5.72 -3.63
C GLY A 96 -13.67 -7.12 -2.98
N GLY A 97 -13.30 -7.23 -1.69
CA GLY A 97 -13.29 -8.46 -0.92
C GLY A 97 -12.06 -8.58 -0.02
N SER A 98 -12.21 -9.29 1.11
CA SER A 98 -11.05 -9.65 1.93
C SER A 98 -10.12 -10.61 1.18
N PRO A 99 -8.81 -10.71 1.53
CA PRO A 99 -7.84 -11.53 0.79
C PRO A 99 -8.25 -13.01 0.64
N ALA A 100 -9.03 -13.55 1.59
CA ALA A 100 -9.57 -14.91 1.50
C ALA A 100 -10.54 -15.10 0.32
N ALA A 101 -11.37 -14.10 0.01
CA ALA A 101 -12.32 -14.15 -1.10
C ALA A 101 -11.59 -14.20 -2.46
N HIS A 102 -10.51 -13.42 -2.59
CA HIS A 102 -9.67 -13.41 -3.77
C HIS A 102 -8.92 -14.75 -3.95
N ARG A 103 -8.34 -15.31 -2.88
CA ARG A 103 -7.69 -16.63 -2.92
C ARG A 103 -8.65 -17.74 -3.33
N LEU A 104 -9.88 -17.71 -2.80
CA LEU A 104 -10.92 -18.67 -3.17
C LEU A 104 -11.27 -18.58 -4.65
N THR A 105 -11.41 -17.36 -5.18
CA THR A 105 -11.69 -17.14 -6.61
C THR A 105 -10.55 -17.65 -7.48
N ILE A 106 -9.30 -17.31 -7.16
CA ILE A 106 -8.12 -17.83 -7.89
C ILE A 106 -8.10 -19.36 -7.89
N PHE A 107 -8.39 -20.00 -6.75
CA PHE A 107 -8.43 -21.46 -6.67
C PHE A 107 -9.54 -22.06 -7.54
N ARG A 108 -10.75 -21.48 -7.50
CA ARG A 108 -11.91 -21.95 -8.28
C ARG A 108 -11.71 -21.79 -9.78
N GLU A 109 -11.14 -20.67 -10.22
CA GLU A 109 -10.95 -20.36 -11.64
C GLU A 109 -9.65 -20.97 -12.21
N SER A 110 -8.74 -21.44 -11.36
CA SER A 110 -7.53 -22.16 -11.78
C SER A 110 -7.83 -23.60 -12.18
N ASN A 111 -7.34 -24.03 -13.34
CA ASN A 111 -7.43 -25.44 -13.77
C ASN A 111 -6.43 -26.33 -13.00
N THR A 112 -6.75 -26.61 -11.74
CA THR A 112 -5.94 -27.46 -10.84
C THR A 112 -5.84 -28.90 -11.33
N GLN A 113 -6.88 -29.42 -11.98
CA GLN A 113 -6.88 -30.77 -12.57
C GLN A 113 -5.85 -30.92 -13.68
N ALA A 114 -5.75 -29.94 -14.58
CA ALA A 114 -4.72 -29.95 -15.61
C ALA A 114 -3.30 -29.89 -15.02
N LYS A 115 -3.10 -29.06 -13.98
CA LYS A 115 -1.81 -28.99 -13.25
C LYS A 115 -1.47 -30.33 -12.58
N MET A 116 -2.44 -30.99 -11.96
CA MET A 116 -2.26 -32.31 -11.37
C MET A 116 -1.91 -33.37 -12.42
N LYS A 117 -2.60 -33.37 -13.59
CA LYS A 117 -2.29 -34.28 -14.70
C LYS A 117 -0.86 -34.07 -15.21
N ALA A 118 -0.44 -32.82 -15.35
CA ALA A 118 0.94 -32.49 -15.74
C ALA A 118 1.96 -33.01 -14.71
N ALA A 119 1.69 -32.83 -13.41
CA ALA A 119 2.55 -33.33 -12.35
C ALA A 119 2.65 -34.88 -12.36
N LYS A 120 1.54 -35.60 -12.49
CA LYS A 120 1.53 -37.07 -12.57
C LYS A 120 2.35 -37.58 -13.75
N ARG A 121 2.18 -36.97 -14.93
CA ARG A 121 2.96 -37.29 -16.12
C ARG A 121 4.46 -37.10 -15.89
N LEU A 122 4.87 -35.98 -15.30
CA LEU A 122 6.29 -35.70 -15.03
C LEU A 122 6.89 -36.65 -14.00
N ALA A 123 6.09 -37.13 -13.05
CA ALA A 123 6.51 -38.07 -12.02
C ALA A 123 6.50 -39.54 -12.47
N GLY A 124 6.09 -39.84 -13.71
CA GLY A 124 5.94 -41.23 -14.18
C GLY A 124 4.81 -41.99 -13.49
N ILE A 125 3.85 -41.28 -12.88
CA ILE A 125 2.66 -41.91 -12.27
C ILE A 125 1.67 -42.15 -13.40
N GLU A 126 1.49 -43.43 -13.75
CA GLU A 126 0.42 -43.85 -14.65
C GLU A 126 -0.92 -43.55 -13.99
N SER A 127 -1.75 -42.79 -14.70
CA SER A 127 -3.07 -42.32 -14.26
C SER A 127 -4.18 -43.09 -14.93
#